data_AF-A0A7J6RE35-F1
#
_entry.id   AF-A0A7J6RE35-F1
#
_cell.length_a   1.000
_cell.length_b   1.000
_cell.length_c   1.000
_cell.angle_alpha   90.00
_cell.angle_beta   90.00
_cell.angle_gamma   90.00
#
_symmetry.space_group_name_H-M   'P 1'
#
loop_
_entity.id
_entity.type
_entity.pdbx_description
1 polymer ?
#
loop_
_entity_poly.entity_id
_entity_poly.type
_entity_poly.pdbx_seq_one_letter_code
_entity_poly.pdbx_strand_id
1 'polypeptide(L)'
;NARLVEAVDLLQTERHKVGILSTAKGLLAGPRDTIFHGRDGPASALLHLNTEAADQGITITESLVANCTSFESTARHVIVVEKDTVFQRILSQGGRHLLLGRLPCFIITARGYPDYRTIRFLSLLHDVADKQGTQRLPMWYLGDLDPHGLSIYLAYRRRLSELRWLGLSHNDIEEYNIPVEACGIQMTACDETLLRRLSANIESLPGVVADEVAYLNTSRRKFEIECMYCRGLDFLSESYLITKILANSPPH
;
A
#
# COMPACT_ATOMS: atom_id res chain seq x y z
N ASN A 1 18.58 -9.34 -3.53
CA ASN A 1 17.64 -8.22 -3.73
C ASN A 1 18.20 -6.85 -3.32
N ALA A 2 18.70 -6.63 -2.10
CA ALA A 2 19.25 -5.32 -1.70
C ALA A 2 20.39 -4.81 -2.60
N ARG A 3 21.39 -5.67 -2.93
CA ARG A 3 22.48 -5.32 -3.86
C ARG A 3 22.03 -5.03 -5.31
N LEU A 4 20.86 -5.54 -5.69
CA LEU A 4 20.27 -5.29 -7.01
C LEU A 4 19.48 -3.98 -7.07
N VAL A 5 18.99 -3.49 -5.92
CA VAL A 5 18.39 -2.15 -5.81
C VAL A 5 19.49 -1.10 -6.03
N GLU A 6 20.64 -1.24 -5.36
CA GLU A 6 21.77 -0.33 -5.51
C GLU A 6 22.32 -0.28 -6.95
N ALA A 7 22.44 -1.43 -7.62
CA ALA A 7 22.93 -1.47 -9.00
C ALA A 7 21.98 -0.81 -10.01
N VAL A 8 20.66 -0.89 -9.78
CA VAL A 8 19.65 -0.28 -10.66
C VAL A 8 19.57 1.23 -10.45
N ASP A 9 19.69 1.70 -9.20
CA ASP A 9 19.76 3.12 -8.89
C ASP A 9 21.04 3.77 -9.45
N LEU A 10 22.17 3.05 -9.43
CA LEU A 10 23.43 3.52 -10.04
C LEU A 10 23.33 3.73 -11.56
N LEU A 11 22.52 2.92 -12.23
CA LEU A 11 22.41 2.92 -13.69
C LEU A 11 21.35 3.89 -14.22
N GLN A 12 20.55 4.54 -13.35
CA GLN A 12 19.39 5.37 -13.73
C GLN A 12 18.46 4.67 -14.75
N THR A 13 18.46 3.34 -14.81
CA THR A 13 17.64 2.57 -15.76
C THR A 13 16.51 1.86 -15.04
N GLU A 14 15.44 1.58 -15.79
CA GLU A 14 14.35 0.78 -15.25
C GLU A 14 14.69 -0.71 -15.28
N ARG A 15 14.31 -1.45 -14.22
CA ARG A 15 14.56 -2.90 -14.08
C ARG A 15 14.17 -3.74 -15.30
N HIS A 16 13.13 -3.32 -16.03
CA HIS A 16 12.64 -4.01 -17.22
C HIS A 16 13.60 -3.90 -18.42
N LYS A 17 14.47 -2.88 -18.46
CA LYS A 17 15.51 -2.73 -19.50
C LYS A 17 16.73 -3.62 -19.27
N VAL A 18 16.89 -4.16 -18.05
CA VAL A 18 18.03 -5.01 -17.65
C VAL A 18 17.63 -6.50 -17.62
N GLY A 19 16.46 -6.86 -18.14
CA GLY A 19 16.00 -8.27 -18.18
C GLY A 19 15.68 -8.88 -16.81
N ILE A 20 15.70 -8.10 -15.73
CA ILE A 20 15.37 -8.54 -14.38
C ILE A 20 13.91 -8.22 -14.10
N LEU A 21 13.01 -9.06 -14.62
CA LEU A 21 11.61 -9.03 -14.24
C LEU A 21 11.49 -9.60 -12.82
N SER A 22 11.15 -8.76 -11.83
CA SER A 22 10.71 -9.25 -10.53
C SER A 22 9.52 -10.18 -10.73
N THR A 23 9.52 -11.35 -10.08
CA THR A 23 8.35 -12.22 -10.06
C THR A 23 7.16 -11.43 -9.57
N ALA A 24 6.12 -11.36 -10.40
CA ALA A 24 4.91 -10.66 -10.07
C ALA A 24 4.15 -11.44 -9.00
N LYS A 25 3.91 -10.77 -7.87
CA LYS A 25 3.44 -11.35 -6.60
C LYS A 25 2.24 -10.58 -6.03
N GLY A 26 1.70 -9.66 -6.83
CA GLY A 26 0.60 -8.79 -6.47
C GLY A 26 -0.68 -9.56 -6.14
N LEU A 27 -1.31 -9.22 -5.02
CA LEU A 27 -2.65 -9.68 -4.67
C LEU A 27 -3.63 -8.50 -4.64
N LEU A 28 -4.88 -8.79 -5.00
CA LEU A 28 -6.01 -7.88 -5.01
C LEU A 28 -7.15 -8.45 -4.16
N ALA A 29 -7.72 -7.61 -3.32
CA ALA A 29 -9.03 -7.80 -2.71
C ALA A 29 -9.87 -6.52 -2.85
N GLY A 30 -11.18 -6.65 -2.72
CA GLY A 30 -12.09 -5.51 -2.83
C GLY A 30 -13.54 -5.90 -2.60
N PRO A 31 -14.51 -5.02 -2.82
CA PRO A 31 -15.94 -5.31 -2.67
C PRO A 31 -16.36 -6.54 -3.49
N ARG A 32 -17.24 -7.39 -2.93
CA ARG A 32 -17.63 -8.68 -3.55
C ARG A 32 -18.42 -8.53 -4.85
N ASP A 33 -19.07 -7.40 -5.03
CA ASP A 33 -19.77 -6.98 -6.25
C ASP A 33 -18.80 -6.48 -7.35
N THR A 34 -17.49 -6.52 -7.12
CA THR A 34 -16.53 -6.06 -8.12
C THR A 34 -16.40 -7.02 -9.30
N ILE A 35 -16.50 -6.48 -10.51
CA ILE A 35 -16.26 -7.19 -11.77
C ILE A 35 -15.34 -6.34 -12.66
N PHE A 36 -14.28 -6.95 -13.19
CA PHE A 36 -13.40 -6.32 -14.20
C PHE A 36 -13.73 -6.86 -15.58
N HIS A 37 -13.81 -5.98 -16.59
CA HIS A 37 -14.21 -6.34 -17.95
C HIS A 37 -13.14 -6.01 -18.98
N GLY A 38 -13.10 -6.82 -20.03
CA GLY A 38 -12.24 -6.66 -21.19
C GLY A 38 -12.82 -5.73 -22.26
N ARG A 39 -12.22 -5.78 -23.47
CA ARG A 39 -12.62 -4.94 -24.61
C ARG A 39 -14.02 -5.24 -25.16
N ASP A 40 -14.54 -6.45 -24.96
CA ASP A 40 -15.84 -6.86 -25.52
C ASP A 40 -17.02 -6.52 -24.59
N GLY A 41 -16.83 -5.54 -23.69
CA GLY A 41 -17.88 -5.03 -22.81
C GLY A 41 -18.26 -5.97 -21.66
N PRO A 42 -19.45 -5.81 -21.05
CA PRO A 42 -19.87 -6.53 -19.84
C PRO A 42 -19.82 -8.06 -19.95
N ALA A 43 -20.00 -8.61 -21.17
CA ALA A 43 -19.93 -10.04 -21.45
C ALA A 43 -18.50 -10.62 -21.38
N SER A 44 -17.47 -9.78 -21.29
CA SER A 44 -16.06 -10.17 -21.23
C SER A 44 -15.46 -10.02 -19.83
N ALA A 45 -16.10 -10.62 -18.84
CA ALA A 45 -15.59 -10.57 -17.48
C ALA A 45 -14.22 -11.27 -17.36
N LEU A 46 -13.21 -10.51 -16.95
CA LEU A 46 -11.84 -10.97 -16.73
C LEU A 46 -11.65 -11.47 -15.29
N LEU A 47 -12.38 -10.88 -14.34
CA LEU A 47 -12.28 -11.22 -12.93
C LEU A 47 -13.56 -10.83 -12.17
N HIS A 48 -14.06 -11.74 -11.33
CA HIS A 48 -15.10 -11.48 -10.34
C HIS A 48 -14.54 -11.67 -8.93
N LEU A 49 -14.79 -10.70 -8.03
CA LEU A 49 -14.33 -10.75 -6.63
C LEU A 49 -15.36 -11.39 -5.68
N ASN A 50 -16.38 -12.08 -6.20
CA ASN A 50 -17.41 -12.74 -5.39
C ASN A 50 -17.00 -14.14 -4.88
N THR A 51 -15.82 -14.63 -5.26
CA THR A 51 -15.34 -15.98 -4.93
C THR A 51 -14.74 -16.07 -3.52
N GLU A 52 -14.68 -17.27 -2.94
CA GLU A 52 -13.98 -17.51 -1.66
C GLU A 52 -12.48 -17.21 -1.76
N ALA A 53 -11.87 -17.40 -2.94
CA ALA A 53 -10.48 -17.02 -3.17
C ALA A 53 -10.22 -15.51 -2.93
N ALA A 54 -11.25 -14.66 -3.08
CA ALA A 54 -11.16 -13.24 -2.77
C ALA A 54 -10.96 -12.94 -1.28
N ASP A 55 -11.26 -13.89 -0.39
CA ASP A 55 -11.03 -13.74 1.06
C ASP A 55 -9.56 -13.95 1.45
N GLN A 56 -8.73 -14.48 0.55
CA GLN A 56 -7.26 -14.57 0.71
C GLN A 56 -6.50 -13.63 -0.24
N GLY A 57 -7.24 -12.87 -1.05
CA GLY A 57 -6.70 -12.06 -2.14
C GLY A 57 -6.46 -12.87 -3.41
N ILE A 58 -6.80 -12.27 -4.55
CA ILE A 58 -6.65 -12.87 -5.87
C ILE A 58 -5.38 -12.33 -6.52
N THR A 59 -4.60 -13.22 -7.14
CA THR A 59 -3.40 -12.85 -7.89
C THR A 59 -3.72 -11.87 -9.01
N ILE A 60 -2.98 -10.76 -9.07
CA ILE A 60 -3.02 -9.84 -10.20
C ILE A 60 -2.34 -10.54 -11.39
N THR A 61 -3.14 -10.90 -12.40
CA THR A 61 -2.68 -11.62 -13.59
C THR A 61 -2.28 -10.68 -14.71
N GLU A 62 -1.44 -11.16 -15.64
CA GLU A 62 -1.07 -10.39 -16.83
C GLU A 62 -2.30 -10.11 -17.71
N SER A 63 -3.20 -11.08 -17.84
CA SER A 63 -4.44 -10.91 -18.62
C SER A 63 -5.31 -9.79 -18.07
N LEU A 64 -5.46 -9.71 -16.73
CA LEU A 64 -6.22 -8.63 -16.10
C LEU A 64 -5.61 -7.26 -16.43
N VAL A 65 -4.29 -7.11 -16.25
CA VAL A 65 -3.59 -5.84 -16.47
C VAL A 65 -3.57 -5.43 -17.95
N ALA A 66 -3.43 -6.38 -18.86
CA ALA A 66 -3.31 -6.11 -20.29
C ALA A 66 -4.66 -5.86 -20.98
N ASN A 67 -5.73 -6.48 -20.49
CA ASN A 67 -7.00 -6.52 -21.21
C ASN A 67 -8.13 -5.72 -20.55
N CYS A 68 -8.02 -5.37 -19.26
CA CYS A 68 -9.07 -4.65 -18.55
C CYS A 68 -9.27 -3.24 -19.13
N THR A 69 -10.52 -2.90 -19.41
CA THR A 69 -10.93 -1.59 -19.96
C THR A 69 -11.92 -0.86 -19.06
N SER A 70 -12.61 -1.59 -18.19
CA SER A 70 -13.68 -1.09 -17.32
C SER A 70 -13.84 -2.01 -16.11
N PHE A 71 -14.37 -1.47 -15.01
CA PHE A 71 -14.83 -2.27 -13.89
C PHE A 71 -16.15 -1.73 -13.32
N GLU A 72 -16.90 -2.62 -12.70
CA GLU A 72 -18.05 -2.32 -11.85
C GLU A 72 -17.62 -2.56 -10.41
N SER A 73 -17.74 -1.57 -9.52
CA SER A 73 -17.37 -1.72 -8.11
C SER A 73 -17.95 -0.59 -7.25
N THR A 74 -18.22 -0.89 -5.98
CA THR A 74 -18.54 0.12 -4.96
C THR A 74 -17.30 0.76 -4.31
N ALA A 75 -16.09 0.32 -4.68
CA ALA A 75 -14.85 0.83 -4.10
C ALA A 75 -14.67 2.33 -4.36
N ARG A 76 -14.25 3.07 -3.32
CA ARG A 76 -13.99 4.52 -3.36
C ARG A 76 -12.54 4.88 -3.07
N HIS A 77 -11.76 3.93 -2.55
CA HIS A 77 -10.35 4.12 -2.23
C HIS A 77 -9.52 2.92 -2.70
N VAL A 78 -8.20 3.12 -2.77
CA VAL A 78 -7.22 2.04 -2.92
C VAL A 78 -6.27 2.08 -1.72
N ILE A 79 -6.08 0.96 -1.05
CA ILE A 79 -5.11 0.78 0.03
C ILE A 79 -4.02 -0.19 -0.47
N VAL A 80 -2.82 0.33 -0.64
CA VAL A 80 -1.61 -0.44 -0.94
C VAL A 80 -0.96 -0.85 0.37
N VAL A 81 -1.04 -2.13 0.72
CA VAL A 81 -0.48 -2.71 1.94
C VAL A 81 0.91 -3.23 1.64
N GLU A 82 1.90 -2.79 2.41
CA GLU A 82 3.27 -3.23 2.29
C GLU A 82 3.41 -4.74 2.54
N LYS A 83 3.01 -5.20 3.72
CA LYS A 83 3.33 -6.54 4.24
C LYS A 83 2.21 -7.54 3.96
N ASP A 84 2.55 -8.74 3.52
CA ASP A 84 1.57 -9.81 3.24
C ASP A 84 0.82 -10.23 4.50
N THR A 85 1.50 -10.30 5.65
CA THR A 85 0.89 -10.66 6.94
C THR A 85 -0.21 -9.68 7.34
N VAL A 86 0.02 -8.38 7.16
CA VAL A 86 -0.97 -7.31 7.43
C VAL A 86 -2.11 -7.39 6.43
N PHE A 87 -1.83 -7.63 5.15
CA PHE A 87 -2.85 -7.84 4.13
C PHE A 87 -3.76 -9.02 4.48
N GLN A 88 -3.19 -10.18 4.80
CA GLN A 88 -3.95 -11.37 5.20
C GLN A 88 -4.72 -11.13 6.50
N ARG A 89 -4.14 -10.40 7.47
CA ARG A 89 -4.84 -10.03 8.71
C ARG A 89 -6.08 -9.20 8.43
N ILE A 90 -5.97 -8.16 7.59
CA ILE A 90 -7.10 -7.31 7.20
C ILE A 90 -8.20 -8.15 6.54
N LEU A 91 -7.85 -9.12 5.70
CA LEU A 91 -8.85 -9.96 5.03
C LEU A 91 -9.49 -11.00 5.97
N SER A 92 -8.76 -11.46 6.97
CA SER A 92 -9.19 -12.49 7.91
C SER A 92 -10.20 -12.00 8.96
N GLN A 93 -10.85 -12.95 9.65
CA GLN A 93 -11.58 -12.75 10.92
C GLN A 93 -12.64 -11.62 10.93
N GLY A 94 -13.28 -11.36 9.79
CA GLY A 94 -14.29 -10.31 9.68
C GLY A 94 -13.72 -8.90 9.44
N GLY A 95 -12.39 -8.71 9.49
CA GLY A 95 -11.72 -7.45 9.17
C GLY A 95 -12.09 -6.92 7.79
N ARG A 96 -12.24 -7.81 6.81
CA ARG A 96 -12.74 -7.50 5.46
C ARG A 96 -14.13 -6.90 5.50
N HIS A 97 -15.04 -7.47 6.28
CA HIS A 97 -16.41 -6.98 6.40
C HIS A 97 -16.45 -5.65 7.17
N LEU A 98 -15.70 -5.54 8.28
CA LEU A 98 -15.59 -4.33 9.08
C LEU A 98 -15.07 -3.14 8.27
N LEU A 99 -13.99 -3.36 7.52
CA LEU A 99 -13.37 -2.34 6.68
C LEU A 99 -14.25 -2.03 5.47
N LEU A 100 -14.59 -3.02 4.64
CA LEU A 100 -15.26 -2.76 3.36
C LEU A 100 -16.72 -2.35 3.51
N GLY A 101 -17.38 -2.69 4.63
CA GLY A 101 -18.74 -2.24 4.92
C GLY A 101 -18.84 -0.74 5.25
N ARG A 102 -17.75 -0.15 5.77
CA ARG A 102 -17.70 1.27 6.17
C ARG A 102 -16.84 2.11 5.23
N LEU A 103 -15.83 1.49 4.63
CA LEU A 103 -14.87 2.08 3.71
C LEU A 103 -14.66 1.15 2.51
N PRO A 104 -15.58 1.15 1.54
CA PRO A 104 -15.43 0.36 0.32
C PRO A 104 -14.12 0.73 -0.38
N CYS A 105 -13.20 -0.22 -0.50
CA CYS A 105 -11.89 0.02 -1.09
C CYS A 105 -11.31 -1.22 -1.76
N PHE A 106 -10.43 -1.01 -2.74
CA PHE A 106 -9.51 -2.04 -3.18
C PHE A 106 -8.34 -2.13 -2.20
N ILE A 107 -7.97 -3.34 -1.82
CA ILE A 107 -6.83 -3.63 -0.97
C ILE A 107 -5.84 -4.41 -1.82
N ILE A 108 -4.62 -3.90 -1.96
CA ILE A 108 -3.61 -4.44 -2.88
C ILE A 108 -2.30 -4.58 -2.14
N THR A 109 -1.56 -5.67 -2.36
CA THR A 109 -0.19 -5.82 -1.83
C THR A 109 0.73 -6.37 -2.91
N ALA A 110 1.97 -5.86 -2.97
CA ALA A 110 3.06 -6.54 -3.66
C ALA A 110 4.00 -7.26 -2.69
N ARG A 111 3.65 -7.41 -1.41
CA ARG A 111 4.50 -8.03 -0.38
C ARG A 111 5.87 -7.35 -0.28
N GLY A 112 5.87 -6.04 -0.02
CA GLY A 112 7.02 -5.16 0.09
C GLY A 112 7.22 -4.31 -1.17
N TYR A 113 8.47 -4.25 -1.65
CA TYR A 113 8.86 -3.46 -2.82
C TYR A 113 7.94 -3.68 -4.04
N PRO A 114 7.59 -2.60 -4.76
CA PRO A 114 6.70 -2.68 -5.91
C PRO A 114 7.25 -3.58 -7.00
N ASP A 115 6.43 -4.50 -7.50
CA ASP A 115 6.68 -5.20 -8.74
C ASP A 115 5.98 -4.51 -9.92
N TYR A 116 6.47 -4.79 -11.13
CA TYR A 116 5.98 -4.14 -12.35
C TYR A 116 4.48 -4.34 -12.56
N ARG A 117 3.97 -5.55 -12.33
CA ARG A 117 2.56 -5.86 -12.61
C ARG A 117 1.65 -5.16 -11.61
N THR A 118 2.02 -5.14 -10.33
CA THR A 118 1.25 -4.44 -9.30
C THR A 118 1.19 -2.93 -9.58
N ILE A 119 2.30 -2.30 -9.98
CA ILE A 119 2.31 -0.88 -10.37
C ILE A 119 1.42 -0.63 -11.59
N ARG A 120 1.53 -1.47 -12.63
CA ARG A 120 0.69 -1.34 -13.83
C ARG A 120 -0.79 -1.49 -13.52
N PHE A 121 -1.15 -2.39 -12.61
CA PHE A 121 -2.52 -2.57 -12.16
C PHE A 121 -3.04 -1.36 -11.36
N LEU A 122 -2.21 -0.79 -10.48
CA LEU A 122 -2.56 0.44 -9.75
C LEU A 122 -2.80 1.60 -10.72
N SER A 123 -1.92 1.83 -11.69
CA SER A 123 -2.14 2.85 -12.74
C SER A 123 -3.40 2.57 -13.56
N LEU A 124 -3.66 1.31 -13.90
CA LEU A 124 -4.87 0.92 -14.62
C LEU A 124 -6.15 1.31 -13.85
N LEU A 125 -6.22 1.06 -12.54
CA LEU A 125 -7.38 1.43 -11.74
C LEU A 125 -7.67 2.93 -11.81
N HIS A 126 -6.63 3.74 -11.74
CA HIS A 126 -6.73 5.20 -11.87
C HIS A 126 -7.23 5.61 -13.26
N ASP A 127 -6.58 5.12 -14.31
CA ASP A 127 -6.89 5.47 -15.70
C ASP A 127 -8.31 5.04 -16.11
N VAL A 128 -8.75 3.87 -15.65
CA VAL A 128 -10.08 3.33 -15.94
C VAL A 128 -11.16 4.13 -15.20
N ALA A 129 -10.95 4.44 -13.92
CA ALA A 129 -11.88 5.26 -13.16
C ALA A 129 -12.09 6.64 -13.81
N ASP A 130 -10.98 7.30 -14.19
CA ASP A 130 -10.97 8.60 -14.87
C ASP A 130 -11.74 8.56 -16.20
N LYS A 131 -11.48 7.54 -17.03
CA LYS A 131 -12.19 7.34 -18.32
C LYS A 131 -13.67 7.02 -18.18
N GLN A 132 -14.05 6.28 -17.14
CA GLN A 132 -15.45 5.96 -16.86
C GLN A 132 -16.21 7.16 -16.26
N GLY A 133 -15.55 8.29 -16.01
CA GLY A 133 -16.15 9.46 -15.36
C GLY A 133 -16.54 9.20 -13.90
N THR A 134 -16.00 8.14 -13.30
CA THR A 134 -16.17 7.90 -11.85
C THR A 134 -15.18 8.79 -11.09
N GLN A 135 -15.49 9.08 -9.82
CA GLN A 135 -14.56 9.82 -8.98
C GLN A 135 -13.22 9.05 -8.91
N ARG A 136 -12.11 9.73 -9.20
CA ARG A 136 -10.75 9.17 -9.05
C ARG A 136 -10.61 8.54 -7.67
N LEU A 137 -10.14 7.28 -7.64
CA LEU A 137 -9.94 6.53 -6.40
C LEU A 137 -8.66 7.03 -5.70
N PRO A 138 -8.75 7.70 -4.54
CA PRO A 138 -7.56 8.11 -3.80
C PRO A 138 -6.78 6.88 -3.36
N MET A 139 -5.46 6.93 -3.54
CA MET A 139 -4.55 5.83 -3.21
C MET A 139 -3.76 6.12 -1.95
N TRP A 140 -3.73 5.14 -1.06
CA TRP A 140 -3.11 5.20 0.25
C TRP A 140 -2.10 4.08 0.42
N TYR A 141 -0.94 4.37 1.00
CA TYR A 141 0.09 3.39 1.31
C TYR A 141 0.12 3.09 2.80
N LEU A 142 -0.09 1.83 3.18
CA LEU A 142 -0.02 1.34 4.55
C LEU A 142 1.29 0.56 4.74
N GLY A 143 2.22 1.13 5.49
CA GLY A 143 3.50 0.51 5.83
C GLY A 143 3.97 0.87 7.22
N ASP A 144 5.15 0.35 7.55
CA ASP A 144 5.78 0.46 8.87
C ASP A 144 6.47 1.82 9.07
N LEU A 145 6.54 2.29 10.32
CA LEU A 145 7.32 3.47 10.69
C LEU A 145 8.78 3.06 10.89
N ASP A 146 9.45 2.82 9.77
CA ASP A 146 10.88 2.51 9.75
C ASP A 146 11.55 2.98 8.45
N PRO A 147 12.90 3.01 8.38
CA PRO A 147 13.59 3.44 7.16
C PRO A 147 13.26 2.59 5.92
N HIS A 148 12.96 1.30 6.10
CA HIS A 148 12.62 0.39 5.01
C HIS A 148 11.20 0.66 4.46
N GLY A 149 10.19 0.80 5.31
CA GLY A 149 8.82 1.12 4.93
C GLY A 149 8.73 2.47 4.23
N LEU A 150 9.45 3.48 4.73
CA LEU A 150 9.59 4.78 4.04
C LEU A 150 10.24 4.63 2.66
N SER A 151 11.31 3.82 2.55
CA SER A 151 11.98 3.57 1.27
C SER A 151 11.08 2.87 0.24
N ILE A 152 10.25 1.93 0.70
CA ILE A 152 9.29 1.23 -0.16
C ILE A 152 8.20 2.18 -0.63
N TYR A 153 7.64 2.99 0.27
CA TYR A 153 6.66 4.02 -0.10
C TYR A 153 7.21 4.96 -1.18
N LEU A 154 8.43 5.47 -1.01
CA LEU A 154 9.08 6.33 -2.00
C LEU A 154 9.26 5.61 -3.35
N ALA A 155 9.57 4.31 -3.33
CA ALA A 155 9.66 3.51 -4.55
C ALA A 155 8.32 3.40 -5.29
N TYR A 156 7.20 3.24 -4.58
CA TYR A 156 5.87 3.31 -5.19
C TYR A 156 5.54 4.72 -5.69
N ARG A 157 5.73 5.75 -4.85
CA ARG A 157 5.36 7.13 -5.16
C ARG A 157 6.08 7.68 -6.39
N ARG A 158 7.32 7.25 -6.64
CA ARG A 158 8.05 7.61 -7.87
C ARG A 158 7.34 7.14 -9.15
N ARG A 159 6.51 6.10 -9.07
CA ARG A 159 5.69 5.59 -10.18
C ARG A 159 4.22 6.02 -10.09
N LEU A 160 3.76 6.33 -8.88
CA LEU A 160 2.37 6.70 -8.54
C LEU A 160 2.40 8.01 -7.75
N SER A 161 2.52 9.15 -8.43
CA SER A 161 2.76 10.44 -7.80
C SER A 161 1.67 10.86 -6.80
N GLU A 162 0.43 10.42 -7.02
CA GLU A 162 -0.73 10.70 -6.14
C GLU A 162 -0.83 9.77 -4.93
N LEU A 163 0.07 8.78 -4.77
CA LEU A 163 0.04 7.85 -3.64
C LEU A 163 0.37 8.57 -2.33
N ARG A 164 -0.57 8.54 -1.39
CA ARG A 164 -0.47 9.21 -0.09
C ARG A 164 0.02 8.25 0.98
N TRP A 165 0.82 8.74 1.92
CA TRP A 165 1.20 7.96 3.10
C TRP A 165 0.01 7.84 4.06
N LEU A 166 -0.39 6.61 4.36
CA LEU A 166 -1.37 6.24 5.40
C LEU A 166 -0.71 5.46 6.55
N GLY A 167 0.47 4.90 6.29
CA GLY A 167 1.28 4.10 7.19
C GLY A 167 1.44 4.71 8.57
N LEU A 168 1.98 3.90 9.49
CA LEU A 168 2.19 4.33 10.85
C LEU A 168 3.02 5.62 10.87
N SER A 169 2.52 6.63 11.55
CA SER A 169 3.17 7.93 11.77
C SER A 169 3.60 8.04 13.21
N HIS A 170 4.64 8.83 13.49
CA HIS A 170 5.05 9.11 14.86
C HIS A 170 3.92 9.68 15.73
N ASN A 171 3.00 10.46 15.15
CA ASN A 171 1.83 10.99 15.86
C ASN A 171 0.89 9.89 16.34
N ASP A 172 0.78 8.78 15.59
CA ASP A 172 -0.10 7.66 15.96
C ASP A 172 0.38 6.98 17.26
N ILE A 173 1.69 7.02 17.54
CA ILE A 173 2.27 6.40 18.74
C ILE A 173 1.67 7.04 20.00
N GLU A 174 1.58 8.37 20.01
CA GLU A 174 0.98 9.12 21.11
C GLU A 174 -0.55 9.04 21.08
N GLU A 175 -1.16 9.31 19.91
CA GLU A 175 -2.62 9.33 19.74
C GLU A 175 -3.29 8.03 20.19
N TYR A 176 -2.69 6.88 19.86
CA TYR A 176 -3.24 5.57 20.18
C TYR A 176 -2.62 4.94 21.44
N ASN A 177 -1.77 5.68 22.16
CA ASN A 177 -1.07 5.19 23.36
C ASN A 177 -0.34 3.86 23.11
N ILE A 178 0.45 3.79 22.03
CA ILE A 178 1.23 2.60 21.68
C ILE A 178 2.37 2.44 22.71
N PRO A 179 2.48 1.28 23.40
CA PRO A 179 3.53 1.07 24.40
C PRO A 179 4.93 1.03 23.76
N VAL A 180 5.71 2.10 23.93
CA VAL A 180 7.03 2.26 23.27
C VAL A 180 8.02 1.19 23.72
N GLU A 181 7.95 0.74 24.97
CA GLU A 181 8.83 -0.29 25.52
C GLU A 181 8.55 -1.68 24.94
N ALA A 182 7.29 -1.98 24.62
CA ALA A 182 6.89 -3.29 24.12
C ALA A 182 6.87 -3.35 22.59
N CYS A 183 6.54 -2.24 21.92
CA CYS A 183 6.36 -2.18 20.47
C CYS A 183 7.51 -1.46 19.75
N GLY A 184 8.26 -0.60 20.44
CA GLY A 184 9.36 0.15 19.85
C GLY A 184 10.61 -0.69 19.74
N ILE A 185 11.07 -0.90 18.50
CA ILE A 185 12.24 -1.71 18.18
C ILE A 185 13.45 -0.79 18.01
N GLN A 186 14.56 -1.10 18.68
CA GLN A 186 15.82 -0.38 18.49
C GLN A 186 16.30 -0.54 17.04
N MET A 187 16.67 0.56 16.39
CA MET A 187 17.19 0.49 15.02
C MET A 187 18.52 -0.27 14.95
N THR A 188 18.68 -1.03 13.87
CA THR A 188 19.94 -1.72 13.55
C THR A 188 20.89 -0.80 12.78
N ALA A 189 22.16 -1.19 12.65
CA ALA A 189 23.12 -0.47 11.81
C ALA A 189 22.70 -0.38 10.33
N CYS A 190 21.94 -1.37 9.84
CA CYS A 190 21.37 -1.34 8.50
C CYS A 190 20.29 -0.27 8.37
N ASP A 191 19.37 -0.21 9.34
CA ASP A 191 18.32 0.82 9.42
C ASP A 191 18.94 2.23 9.47
N GLU A 192 19.95 2.43 10.31
CA GLU A 192 20.64 3.72 10.45
C GLU A 192 21.36 4.15 9.16
N THR A 193 21.91 3.20 8.41
CA THR A 193 22.55 3.49 7.13
C THR A 193 21.53 3.94 6.10
N LEU A 194 20.38 3.27 6.03
CA LEU A 194 19.28 3.69 5.15
C LEU A 194 18.70 5.04 5.57
N LEU A 195 18.48 5.25 6.86
CA LEU A 195 17.99 6.51 7.41
C LEU A 195 18.92 7.69 7.09
N ARG A 196 20.24 7.50 7.17
CA ARG A 196 21.22 8.52 6.76
C ARG A 196 21.08 8.89 5.28
N ARG A 197 20.83 7.91 4.40
CA ARG A 197 20.61 8.17 2.96
C ARG A 197 19.32 8.95 2.72
N LEU A 198 18.25 8.62 3.43
CA LEU A 198 16.99 9.38 3.38
C LEU A 198 17.19 10.81 3.89
N SER A 199 17.87 10.96 5.02
CA SER A 199 18.15 12.27 5.64
C SER A 199 19.01 13.17 4.75
N ALA A 200 19.94 12.61 3.99
CA ALA A 200 20.77 13.37 3.05
C ALA A 200 19.97 14.02 1.91
N ASN A 201 18.76 13.53 1.64
CA ASN A 201 17.88 14.04 0.58
C ASN A 201 16.58 14.64 1.14
N ILE A 202 16.54 15.02 2.42
CA ILE A 202 15.31 15.37 3.14
C ILE A 202 14.50 16.48 2.47
N GLU A 203 15.14 17.48 1.87
CA GLU A 203 14.48 18.60 1.17
C GLU A 203 13.72 18.15 -0.09
N SER A 204 14.11 17.02 -0.68
CA SER A 204 13.43 16.42 -1.85
C SER A 204 12.34 15.44 -1.46
N LEU A 205 12.24 15.08 -0.18
CA LEU A 205 11.24 14.15 0.32
C LEU A 205 9.88 14.84 0.47
N PRO A 206 8.79 14.08 0.34
CA PRO A 206 7.50 14.58 0.75
C PRO A 206 7.49 15.00 2.22
N GLY A 207 6.78 16.07 2.57
CA GLY A 207 6.73 16.59 3.95
C GLY A 207 6.45 15.52 5.00
N VAL A 208 5.39 14.70 4.78
CA VAL A 208 5.06 13.58 5.66
C VAL A 208 6.24 12.61 5.88
N VAL A 209 7.03 12.33 4.85
CA VAL A 209 8.20 11.43 4.97
C VAL A 209 9.35 12.14 5.68
N ALA A 210 9.56 13.42 5.41
CA ALA A 210 10.58 14.22 6.09
C ALA A 210 10.33 14.27 7.60
N ASP A 211 9.07 14.42 8.01
CA ASP A 211 8.66 14.41 9.43
C ASP A 211 8.97 13.06 10.09
N GLU A 212 8.62 11.94 9.43
CA GLU A 212 8.94 10.61 9.94
C GLU A 212 10.47 10.36 10.01
N VAL A 213 11.24 10.84 9.03
CA VAL A 213 12.71 10.77 9.04
C VAL A 213 13.29 11.55 10.22
N ALA A 214 12.76 12.74 10.51
CA ALA A 214 13.18 13.54 11.66
C ALA A 214 12.88 12.83 12.99
N TYR A 215 11.69 12.24 13.12
CA TYR A 215 11.34 11.42 14.29
C TYR A 215 12.28 10.23 14.46
N LEU A 216 12.53 9.44 13.40
CA LEU A 216 13.40 8.27 13.46
C LEU A 216 14.86 8.63 13.83
N ASN A 217 15.34 9.80 13.40
CA ASN A 217 16.68 10.29 13.75
C ASN A 217 16.82 10.64 15.23
N THR A 218 15.75 11.12 15.87
CA THR A 218 15.76 11.53 17.28
C THR A 218 15.47 10.35 18.20
N SER A 219 14.41 9.59 17.93
CA SER A 219 13.96 8.48 18.78
C SER A 219 14.87 7.26 18.70
N ARG A 220 15.52 7.06 17.54
CA ARG A 220 16.26 5.84 17.19
C ARG A 220 15.44 4.54 17.35
N ARG A 221 14.12 4.65 17.31
CA ARG A 221 13.18 3.53 17.45
C ARG A 221 12.30 3.45 16.23
N LYS A 222 12.07 2.22 15.77
CA LYS A 222 11.16 1.91 14.67
C LYS A 222 9.96 1.12 15.17
N PHE A 223 8.86 1.19 14.42
CA PHE A 223 7.60 0.56 14.80
C PHE A 223 6.95 -0.12 13.60
N GLU A 224 6.58 -1.38 13.78
CA GLU A 224 5.77 -2.12 12.81
C GLU A 224 4.30 -1.74 12.95
N ILE A 225 3.54 -1.72 11.86
CA ILE A 225 2.09 -1.38 11.89
C ILE A 225 1.30 -2.37 12.76
N GLU A 226 1.78 -3.60 12.91
CA GLU A 226 1.23 -4.60 13.82
C GLU A 226 1.20 -4.15 15.30
N CYS A 227 1.93 -3.10 15.69
CA CYS A 227 1.82 -2.51 17.03
C CYS A 227 0.39 -2.05 17.36
N MET A 228 -0.41 -1.70 16.34
CA MET A 228 -1.83 -1.34 16.49
C MET A 228 -2.68 -2.45 17.12
N TYR A 229 -2.24 -3.72 17.04
CA TYR A 229 -2.96 -4.83 17.65
C TYR A 229 -2.93 -4.81 19.19
N CYS A 230 -2.07 -4.00 19.81
CA CYS A 230 -2.13 -3.75 21.26
C CYS A 230 -3.46 -3.13 21.71
N ARG A 231 -4.19 -2.49 20.79
CA ARG A 231 -5.51 -1.89 21.02
C ARG A 231 -6.68 -2.84 20.74
N GLY A 232 -6.38 -4.05 20.29
CA GLY A 232 -7.35 -5.03 19.84
C GLY A 232 -6.98 -5.60 18.47
N LEU A 233 -7.22 -6.89 18.30
CA LEU A 233 -6.85 -7.64 17.11
C LEU A 233 -7.50 -7.13 15.80
N ASP A 234 -8.66 -6.48 15.91
CA ASP A 234 -9.41 -5.94 14.78
C ASP A 234 -9.33 -4.40 14.70
N PHE A 235 -8.65 -3.76 15.65
CA PHE A 235 -8.55 -2.30 15.76
C PHE A 235 -8.07 -1.63 14.47
N LEU A 236 -7.12 -2.28 13.78
CA LEU A 236 -6.59 -1.81 12.51
C LEU A 236 -7.70 -1.61 11.46
N SER A 237 -8.55 -2.63 11.29
CA SER A 237 -9.62 -2.64 10.27
C SER A 237 -10.90 -1.96 10.75
N GLU A 238 -11.22 -2.04 12.03
CA GLU A 238 -12.46 -1.53 12.63
C GLU A 238 -12.44 -0.01 12.86
N SER A 239 -11.27 0.55 13.16
CA SER A 239 -11.16 1.94 13.59
C SER A 239 -10.03 2.71 12.91
N TYR A 240 -8.79 2.24 13.00
CA TYR A 240 -7.62 3.02 12.61
C TYR A 240 -7.64 3.41 11.12
N LEU A 241 -7.75 2.44 10.21
CA LEU A 241 -7.75 2.71 8.76
C LEU A 241 -8.90 3.63 8.35
N ILE A 242 -10.10 3.39 8.90
CA ILE A 242 -11.30 4.16 8.60
C ILE A 242 -11.12 5.61 9.06
N THR A 243 -10.76 5.80 10.32
CA THR A 243 -10.61 7.13 10.93
C THR A 243 -9.53 7.93 10.22
N LYS A 244 -8.37 7.32 9.97
CA LYS A 244 -7.24 7.99 9.35
C LYS A 244 -7.51 8.36 7.89
N ILE A 245 -8.18 7.49 7.12
CA ILE A 245 -8.56 7.83 5.73
C ILE A 245 -9.61 8.93 5.70
N LEU A 246 -10.64 8.89 6.56
CA LEU A 246 -11.68 9.91 6.60
C LEU A 246 -11.12 11.29 7.02
N ALA A 247 -10.18 11.33 7.97
CA ALA A 247 -9.52 12.56 8.40
C ALA A 247 -8.65 13.19 7.29
N ASN A 248 -8.09 12.37 6.38
CA ASN A 248 -7.20 12.82 5.31
C ASN A 248 -7.87 12.91 3.93
N SER A 249 -9.14 12.50 3.82
CA SER A 249 -9.92 12.63 2.59
C SER A 249 -10.49 14.04 2.49
N PRO A 250 -10.46 14.69 1.32
CA PRO A 250 -11.11 15.97 1.15
C PRO A 250 -12.62 15.83 1.46
N PRO A 251 -13.25 16.83 2.09
CA PRO A 251 -14.69 16.82 2.32
C PRO A 251 -15.42 16.67 0.97
N HIS A 252 -16.36 15.73 0.93
CA HIS A 252 -17.23 15.49 -0.22
C HIS A 252 -18.20 16.65 -0.48
#